data_AF-A0A4U0X0Z7-F1
#
_entry.id   AF-A0A4U0X0Z7-F1
#
_cell.length_a   1.000
_cell.length_b   1.000
_cell.length_c   1.000
_cell.angle_alpha   90.00
_cell.angle_beta   90.00
_cell.angle_gamma   90.00
#
_symmetry.space_group_name_H-M   'P 1'
#
loop_
_entity.id
_entity.type
_entity.pdbx_description
1 polymer ?
#
loop_
_entity_poly.entity_id
_entity_poly.type
_entity_poly.pdbx_seq_one_letter_code
_entity_poly.pdbx_strand_id
1 'polypeptide(L)'
;MLCLVPVARPYDRARKFAKRTTPGAPRLADDERLDVARESGVAERWAGAKGDGYTSMRQACREISELVDVVWVSGTPSLQVPYLIHLALVLADVVPAMPLSPRSLFRCMEKIDRCFASLIQGRYIESGEALPGFEGRRGVSGTEKVPIRSLVERSRVGVVEAFKRGEFDEETPVDDRVSDEDMEGGLVLEGEGSDADEDSWDMQLARVYDRTIQELGDTLEEPGIGIVTERRV
;
A
#
# COMPACT_ATOMS: atom_id res chain seq x y z
N MET A 1 -28.51 -60.96 46.38
CA MET A 1 -28.26 -61.43 45.01
C MET A 1 -28.00 -60.17 44.18
N LEU A 2 -26.74 -59.74 43.98
CA LEU A 2 -25.86 -60.14 42.85
C LEU A 2 -26.57 -59.86 41.51
N CYS A 3 -26.06 -59.19 40.48
CA CYS A 3 -24.76 -58.59 40.16
C CYS A 3 -24.91 -58.05 38.70
N LEU A 4 -23.95 -57.21 38.27
CA LEU A 4 -23.42 -57.12 36.89
C LEU A 4 -24.18 -56.35 35.77
N VAL A 5 -23.57 -55.20 35.43
CA VAL A 5 -23.35 -54.55 34.11
C VAL A 5 -23.10 -55.62 33.00
N PRO A 6 -23.46 -55.47 31.68
CA PRO A 6 -22.87 -54.40 30.85
C PRO A 6 -23.52 -53.95 29.51
N VAL A 7 -22.98 -52.84 28.96
CA VAL A 7 -22.72 -52.56 27.51
C VAL A 7 -23.96 -52.33 26.61
N ALA A 8 -24.14 -51.20 25.89
CA ALA A 8 -23.24 -50.60 24.91
C ALA A 8 -23.53 -49.10 24.64
N ARG A 9 -22.48 -48.28 24.59
CA ARG A 9 -22.33 -47.19 23.58
C ARG A 9 -21.39 -47.75 22.51
N PRO A 10 -21.48 -47.37 21.21
CA PRO A 10 -20.78 -46.15 20.79
C PRO A 10 -21.33 -45.45 19.52
N TYR A 11 -21.24 -44.13 19.45
CA TYR A 11 -20.56 -43.43 18.34
C TYR A 11 -20.37 -41.94 18.68
N ASP A 12 -19.54 -41.66 19.69
CA ASP A 12 -18.87 -40.37 19.78
C ASP A 12 -17.73 -40.38 18.76
N ARG A 13 -17.85 -39.57 17.70
CA ARG A 13 -16.75 -39.30 16.76
C ARG A 13 -15.67 -38.49 17.48
N ALA A 14 -14.81 -39.21 18.18
CA ALA A 14 -13.58 -38.68 18.74
C ALA A 14 -12.70 -38.08 17.64
N ARG A 15 -12.27 -36.84 17.88
CA ARG A 15 -11.21 -36.13 17.16
C ARG A 15 -9.95 -37.00 17.14
N LYS A 16 -9.60 -37.53 15.98
CA LYS A 16 -8.30 -38.18 15.74
C LYS A 16 -7.40 -37.24 14.95
N PHE A 17 -6.76 -36.32 15.65
CA PHE A 17 -5.49 -35.72 15.20
C PHE A 17 -4.58 -35.49 16.40
N ALA A 18 -4.10 -36.57 16.99
CA ALA A 18 -2.84 -36.55 17.72
C ALA A 18 -1.76 -37.00 16.72
N LYS A 19 -1.11 -36.05 16.05
CA LYS A 19 0.20 -36.29 15.45
C LYS A 19 1.25 -35.73 16.42
N ARG A 20 1.65 -36.62 17.33
CA ARG A 20 3.04 -36.91 17.71
C ARG A 20 3.98 -35.70 17.65
N THR A 21 4.19 -35.10 18.82
CA THR A 21 5.34 -34.23 19.05
C THR A 21 6.59 -35.10 18.96
N THR A 22 7.39 -34.88 17.93
CA THR A 22 8.78 -35.35 17.92
C THR A 22 9.62 -34.15 18.34
N PRO A 23 10.29 -34.17 19.50
CA PRO A 23 11.20 -33.11 19.88
C PRO A 23 12.50 -33.30 19.08
N GLY A 24 12.73 -32.43 18.09
CA GLY A 24 13.94 -32.46 17.28
C GLY A 24 13.65 -32.34 15.79
N ALA A 25 13.30 -31.14 15.34
CA ALA A 25 13.47 -30.73 13.96
C ALA A 25 13.92 -29.26 13.98
N PRO A 26 14.96 -28.88 13.22
CA PRO A 26 15.43 -27.51 13.20
C PRO A 26 14.32 -26.65 12.57
N ARG A 27 13.75 -25.74 13.37
CA ARG A 27 13.03 -24.58 12.85
C ARG A 27 14.07 -23.74 12.14
N LEU A 28 13.94 -23.56 10.84
CA LEU A 28 14.54 -22.53 9.96
C LEU A 28 14.51 -23.10 8.53
N ALA A 29 13.38 -22.96 7.81
CA ALA A 29 13.27 -23.18 6.35
C ALA A 29 11.85 -22.99 5.79
N ASP A 30 10.81 -22.93 6.62
CA ASP A 30 9.41 -22.93 6.11
C ASP A 30 8.88 -21.53 5.73
N ASP A 31 9.52 -20.44 6.16
CA ASP A 31 9.13 -19.06 5.79
C ASP A 31 9.44 -18.78 4.31
N GLU A 32 10.67 -19.10 3.89
CA GLU A 32 11.19 -18.81 2.55
C GLU A 32 10.39 -19.50 1.42
N ARG A 33 9.79 -20.67 1.68
CA ARG A 33 8.98 -21.39 0.69
C ARG A 33 7.58 -20.81 0.51
N LEU A 34 7.04 -20.15 1.51
CA LEU A 34 5.72 -19.50 1.42
C LEU A 34 5.84 -18.16 0.71
N ASP A 35 6.92 -17.43 0.94
CA ASP A 35 7.18 -16.14 0.30
C ASP A 35 7.39 -16.30 -1.21
N VAL A 36 8.23 -17.25 -1.64
CA VAL A 36 8.47 -17.51 -3.09
C VAL A 36 7.21 -18.01 -3.81
N ALA A 37 6.35 -18.76 -3.13
CA ALA A 37 5.07 -19.21 -3.70
C ALA A 37 4.05 -18.06 -3.83
N ARG A 38 4.07 -17.09 -2.91
CA ARG A 38 3.26 -15.86 -2.99
C ARG A 38 3.80 -14.93 -4.07
N GLU A 39 5.11 -14.72 -4.12
CA GLU A 39 5.78 -13.87 -5.10
C GLU A 39 5.61 -14.39 -6.53
N SER A 40 5.77 -15.70 -6.76
CA SER A 40 5.56 -16.29 -8.09
C SER A 40 4.11 -16.21 -8.57
N GLY A 41 3.12 -16.40 -7.69
CA GLY A 41 1.70 -16.24 -8.04
C GLY A 41 1.28 -14.78 -8.28
N VAL A 42 1.91 -13.82 -7.60
CA VAL A 42 1.66 -12.39 -7.80
C VAL A 42 2.29 -11.90 -9.12
N ALA A 43 3.52 -12.32 -9.41
CA ALA A 43 4.16 -12.04 -10.71
C ALA A 43 3.34 -12.64 -11.87
N GLU A 44 2.86 -13.88 -11.75
CA GLU A 44 2.01 -14.53 -12.76
C GLU A 44 0.67 -13.81 -12.96
N ARG A 45 0.07 -13.29 -11.88
CA ARG A 45 -1.17 -12.48 -11.93
C ARG A 45 -0.99 -11.22 -12.78
N TRP A 46 0.16 -10.56 -12.70
CA TRP A 46 0.42 -9.29 -13.40
C TRP A 46 1.03 -9.48 -14.79
N ALA A 47 1.75 -10.58 -15.02
CA ALA A 47 2.33 -10.93 -16.32
C ALA A 47 1.28 -11.39 -17.35
N GLY A 48 0.11 -11.84 -16.89
CA GLY A 48 -1.02 -12.20 -17.75
C GLY A 48 -0.78 -13.47 -18.58
N ALA A 49 -1.66 -14.46 -18.46
CA ALA A 49 -1.49 -15.77 -19.12
C ALA A 49 -1.44 -15.75 -20.68
N LYS A 50 -1.65 -14.59 -21.32
CA LYS A 50 -1.67 -14.40 -22.79
C LYS A 50 -1.08 -13.05 -23.26
N GLY A 51 -0.11 -12.48 -22.54
CA GLY A 51 0.58 -11.26 -23.00
C GLY A 51 -0.20 -9.95 -22.90
N ASP A 52 -1.33 -9.95 -22.18
CA ASP A 52 -2.12 -8.75 -21.81
C ASP A 52 -1.70 -8.17 -20.44
N GLY A 53 -0.65 -8.71 -19.82
CA GLY A 53 -0.12 -8.23 -18.55
C GLY A 53 0.83 -7.05 -18.70
N TYR A 54 1.17 -6.41 -17.58
CA TYR A 54 2.13 -5.31 -17.59
C TYR A 54 3.51 -5.81 -18.02
N THR A 55 4.09 -5.14 -19.01
CA THR A 55 5.43 -5.50 -19.53
C THR A 55 6.56 -4.92 -18.68
N SER A 56 6.28 -3.86 -17.91
CA SER A 56 7.24 -3.19 -17.02
C SER A 56 6.51 -2.48 -15.87
N MET A 57 7.24 -2.26 -14.76
CA MET A 57 6.77 -1.42 -13.65
C MET A 57 6.40 -0.01 -14.11
N ARG A 58 7.17 0.53 -15.07
CA ARG A 58 6.90 1.83 -15.70
C ARG A 58 5.53 1.88 -16.34
N GLN A 59 5.15 0.85 -17.11
CA GLN A 59 3.83 0.78 -17.73
C GLN A 59 2.73 0.74 -16.67
N ALA A 60 2.88 -0.12 -15.66
CA ALA A 60 1.92 -0.22 -14.57
C ALA A 60 1.75 1.11 -13.82
N CYS A 61 2.85 1.75 -13.43
CA CYS A 61 2.84 3.04 -12.73
C CYS A 61 2.21 4.15 -13.58
N ARG A 62 2.45 4.16 -14.90
CA ARG A 62 1.84 5.12 -15.82
C ARG A 62 0.33 4.93 -15.88
N GLU A 63 -0.15 3.72 -16.14
CA GLU A 63 -1.59 3.45 -16.23
C GLU A 63 -2.30 3.71 -14.91
N ILE A 64 -1.70 3.35 -13.78
CA ILE A 64 -2.22 3.70 -12.44
C ILE A 64 -2.28 5.23 -12.27
N SER A 65 -1.23 5.95 -12.68
CA SER A 65 -1.20 7.42 -12.58
C SER A 65 -2.26 8.10 -13.45
N GLU A 66 -2.54 7.57 -14.64
CA GLU A 66 -3.61 8.04 -15.53
C GLU A 66 -5.00 7.75 -14.91
N LEU A 67 -5.18 6.57 -14.30
CA LEU A 67 -6.42 6.24 -13.57
C LEU A 67 -6.63 7.15 -12.34
N VAL A 68 -5.56 7.52 -11.64
CA VAL A 68 -5.61 8.50 -10.54
C VAL A 68 -6.15 9.84 -11.06
N ASP A 69 -5.71 10.32 -12.22
CA ASP A 69 -6.22 11.57 -12.81
C ASP A 69 -7.71 11.50 -13.12
N VAL A 70 -8.15 10.38 -13.71
CA VAL A 70 -9.57 10.17 -14.02
C VAL A 70 -10.42 10.18 -12.75
N VAL A 71 -9.96 9.49 -11.70
CA VAL A 71 -10.64 9.49 -10.40
C VAL A 71 -10.62 10.90 -9.80
N TRP A 72 -9.51 11.62 -9.90
CA TRP A 72 -9.35 12.97 -9.36
C TRP A 72 -10.32 13.97 -10.00
N VAL A 73 -10.49 13.93 -11.32
CA VAL A 73 -11.40 14.80 -12.08
C VAL A 73 -12.88 14.59 -11.68
N SER A 74 -13.25 13.45 -11.11
CA SER A 74 -14.65 13.16 -10.73
C SER A 74 -15.22 14.09 -9.65
N GLY A 75 -14.37 14.78 -8.86
CA GLY A 75 -14.76 15.75 -7.84
C GLY A 75 -15.71 15.22 -6.76
N THR A 76 -15.87 13.91 -6.62
CA THR A 76 -16.84 13.28 -5.73
C THR A 76 -16.10 12.49 -4.64
N PRO A 77 -16.00 13.01 -3.40
CA PRO A 77 -15.14 12.42 -2.37
C PRO A 77 -15.50 10.98 -2.01
N SER A 78 -16.79 10.66 -1.94
CA SER A 78 -17.31 9.32 -1.65
C SER A 78 -16.96 8.28 -2.73
N LEU A 79 -16.57 8.73 -3.92
CA LEU A 79 -16.05 7.87 -4.99
C LEU A 79 -14.52 7.91 -4.99
N GLN A 80 -13.91 9.08 -4.85
CA GLN A 80 -12.45 9.23 -4.88
C GLN A 80 -11.76 8.39 -3.82
N VAL A 81 -12.24 8.42 -2.57
CA VAL A 81 -11.61 7.69 -1.45
C VAL A 81 -11.53 6.18 -1.70
N PRO A 82 -12.64 5.45 -1.93
CA PRO A 82 -12.57 4.01 -2.13
C PRO A 82 -11.80 3.60 -3.38
N TYR A 83 -11.87 4.40 -4.47
CA TYR A 83 -11.13 4.09 -5.69
C TYR A 83 -9.63 4.31 -5.54
N LEU A 84 -9.20 5.38 -4.86
CA LEU A 84 -7.77 5.61 -4.58
C LEU A 84 -7.21 4.55 -3.64
N ILE A 85 -7.97 4.11 -2.62
CA ILE A 85 -7.58 2.96 -1.78
C ILE A 85 -7.34 1.72 -2.64
N HIS A 86 -8.25 1.44 -3.59
CA HIS A 86 -8.09 0.31 -4.50
C HIS A 86 -6.87 0.45 -5.43
N LEU A 87 -6.64 1.62 -6.01
CA LEU A 87 -5.47 1.87 -6.87
C LEU A 87 -4.15 1.76 -6.09
N ALA A 88 -4.11 2.26 -4.87
CA ALA A 88 -2.96 2.12 -3.98
C ALA A 88 -2.71 0.66 -3.56
N LEU A 89 -3.77 -0.13 -3.35
CA LEU A 89 -3.66 -1.58 -3.14
C LEU A 89 -3.09 -2.28 -4.37
N VAL A 90 -3.58 -1.95 -5.56
CA VAL A 90 -3.05 -2.48 -6.82
C VAL A 90 -1.56 -2.13 -6.94
N LEU A 91 -1.17 -0.89 -6.69
CA LEU A 91 0.24 -0.50 -6.73
C LEU A 91 1.08 -1.30 -5.73
N ALA A 92 0.59 -1.48 -4.51
CA ALA A 92 1.27 -2.28 -3.48
C ALA A 92 1.45 -3.75 -3.88
N ASP A 93 0.50 -4.32 -4.63
CA ASP A 93 0.59 -5.68 -5.18
C ASP A 93 1.56 -5.76 -6.38
N VAL A 94 1.74 -4.66 -7.12
CA VAL A 94 2.65 -4.60 -8.28
C VAL A 94 4.11 -4.51 -7.82
N VAL A 95 4.40 -3.78 -6.75
CA VAL A 95 5.77 -3.59 -6.20
C VAL A 95 6.57 -4.89 -6.07
N PRO A 96 6.07 -5.97 -5.42
CA PRO A 96 6.82 -7.21 -5.30
C PRO A 96 6.82 -8.07 -6.58
N ALA A 97 5.92 -7.79 -7.53
CA ALA A 97 5.61 -8.65 -8.67
C ALA A 97 6.60 -8.57 -9.83
N MET A 98 7.36 -7.47 -9.91
CA MET A 98 8.17 -7.15 -11.08
C MET A 98 9.40 -6.31 -10.69
N PRO A 99 10.43 -6.24 -11.55
CA PRO A 99 11.61 -5.43 -11.30
C PRO A 99 11.24 -3.95 -11.06
N LEU A 100 11.94 -3.32 -10.14
CA LEU A 100 11.67 -1.95 -9.72
C LEU A 100 12.11 -0.95 -10.78
N SER A 101 11.24 0.01 -11.09
CA SER A 101 11.61 1.26 -11.78
C SER A 101 11.44 2.42 -10.79
N PRO A 102 12.47 2.78 -10.00
CA PRO A 102 12.38 3.73 -8.88
C PRO A 102 11.70 5.04 -9.26
N ARG A 103 12.10 5.67 -10.37
CA ARG A 103 11.56 6.97 -10.78
C ARG A 103 10.06 6.93 -11.01
N SER A 104 9.60 5.90 -11.72
CA SER A 104 8.18 5.76 -12.07
C SER A 104 7.35 5.41 -10.83
N LEU A 105 7.90 4.55 -9.96
CA LEU A 105 7.25 4.14 -8.73
C LEU A 105 7.09 5.32 -7.75
N PHE A 106 8.16 6.09 -7.50
CA PHE A 106 8.11 7.23 -6.59
C PHE A 106 7.17 8.34 -7.11
N ARG A 107 7.20 8.66 -8.40
CA ARG A 107 6.26 9.63 -9.00
C ARG A 107 4.80 9.18 -8.81
N CYS A 108 4.52 7.90 -9.05
CA CYS A 108 3.18 7.35 -8.88
C CYS A 108 2.72 7.38 -7.41
N MET A 109 3.59 6.99 -6.47
CA MET A 109 3.27 7.00 -5.03
C MET A 109 3.11 8.42 -4.50
N GLU A 110 3.95 9.36 -4.93
CA GLU A 110 3.85 10.77 -4.54
C GLU A 110 2.51 11.38 -5.00
N LYS A 111 2.05 11.03 -6.21
CA LYS A 111 0.76 11.47 -6.72
C LYS A 111 -0.39 10.96 -5.86
N ILE A 112 -0.39 9.67 -5.52
CA ILE A 112 -1.40 9.07 -4.64
C ILE A 112 -1.34 9.70 -3.24
N ASP A 113 -0.15 9.95 -2.71
CA ASP A 113 0.06 10.62 -1.42
C ASP A 113 -0.56 12.03 -1.41
N ARG A 114 -0.31 12.82 -2.44
CA ARG A 114 -0.94 14.15 -2.62
C ARG A 114 -2.46 14.07 -2.61
N CYS A 115 -3.03 13.09 -3.33
CA CYS A 115 -4.47 12.88 -3.37
C CYS A 115 -5.04 12.49 -2.00
N PHE A 116 -4.42 11.54 -1.30
CA PHE A 116 -4.90 11.10 0.02
C PHE A 116 -4.83 12.22 1.05
N ALA A 117 -3.69 12.90 1.17
CA ALA A 117 -3.55 14.01 2.12
C ALA A 117 -4.54 15.15 1.81
N SER A 118 -4.76 15.48 0.52
CA SER A 118 -5.76 16.49 0.14
C SER A 118 -7.18 16.07 0.54
N LEU A 119 -7.54 14.80 0.32
CA LEU A 119 -8.86 14.27 0.70
C LEU A 119 -9.06 14.23 2.22
N ILE A 120 -8.02 13.86 2.97
CA ILE A 120 -8.06 13.82 4.44
C ILE A 120 -8.33 15.21 5.00
N GLN A 121 -7.67 16.23 4.46
CA GLN A 121 -7.83 17.63 4.84
C GLN A 121 -9.12 18.27 4.28
N GLY A 122 -9.65 17.75 3.17
CA GLY A 122 -10.76 18.34 2.42
C GLY A 122 -10.38 19.58 1.62
N ARG A 123 -9.08 19.78 1.36
CA ARG A 123 -8.50 20.94 0.66
C ARG A 123 -7.37 20.47 -0.25
N TYR A 124 -7.12 21.18 -1.33
CA TYR A 124 -5.91 20.97 -2.13
C TYR A 124 -4.69 21.37 -1.28
N ILE A 125 -3.70 20.49 -1.14
CA ILE A 125 -2.47 20.78 -0.36
C ILE A 125 -1.68 21.95 -0.97
N GLU A 126 -1.68 22.07 -2.30
CA GLU A 126 -0.86 23.05 -3.01
C GLU A 126 -1.47 24.46 -2.98
N SER A 127 -2.78 24.58 -3.16
CA SER A 127 -3.47 25.88 -3.19
C SER A 127 -4.18 26.26 -1.89
N GLY A 128 -4.45 25.29 -1.01
CA GLY A 128 -5.28 25.48 0.19
C GLY A 128 -6.77 25.66 -0.10
N GLU A 129 -7.19 25.60 -1.37
CA GLU A 129 -8.60 25.76 -1.75
C GLU A 129 -9.43 24.53 -1.34
N ALA A 130 -10.71 24.76 -1.04
CA ALA A 130 -11.62 23.68 -0.69
C ALA A 130 -11.79 22.73 -1.88
N LEU A 131 -11.71 21.42 -1.61
CA LEU A 131 -11.96 20.42 -2.64
C LEU A 131 -13.44 20.46 -3.07
N PRO A 132 -13.72 20.28 -4.38
CA PRO A 132 -15.08 20.08 -4.86
C PRO A 132 -15.77 18.95 -4.09
N GLY A 133 -17.01 19.19 -3.66
CA GLY A 133 -17.79 18.20 -2.89
C GLY A 133 -17.49 18.15 -1.38
N PHE A 134 -16.56 18.96 -0.86
CA PHE A 134 -16.30 19.11 0.58
C PHE A 134 -16.97 20.34 1.21
N GLU A 135 -17.78 21.09 0.46
CA GLU A 135 -18.56 22.21 1.00
C GLU A 135 -19.49 21.73 2.13
N GLY A 136 -19.13 22.06 3.38
CA GLY A 136 -19.91 21.73 4.57
C GLY A 136 -19.79 20.27 5.04
N ARG A 137 -18.91 19.45 4.46
CA ARG A 137 -18.66 18.07 4.92
C ARG A 137 -17.30 17.99 5.63
N ARG A 138 -17.23 17.22 6.73
CA ARG A 138 -15.93 16.78 7.26
C ARG A 138 -15.22 15.97 6.16
N GLY A 139 -13.89 15.98 6.20
CA GLY A 139 -13.00 15.23 5.31
C GLY A 139 -13.30 13.71 5.26
N VAL A 140 -12.32 12.92 4.82
CA VAL A 140 -12.39 11.45 4.93
C VAL A 140 -12.89 11.01 6.32
N SER A 141 -13.86 10.10 6.38
CA SER A 141 -14.45 9.65 7.65
C SER A 141 -13.44 8.87 8.49
N GLY A 142 -13.60 8.84 9.83
CA GLY A 142 -12.72 8.06 10.70
C GLY A 142 -12.63 6.58 10.30
N THR A 143 -13.71 6.01 9.78
CA THR A 143 -13.75 4.64 9.25
C THR A 143 -12.97 4.45 7.96
N GLU A 144 -12.83 5.48 7.12
CA GLU A 144 -12.02 5.45 5.90
C GLU A 144 -10.55 5.79 6.18
N LYS A 145 -10.25 6.55 7.25
CA LYS A 145 -8.86 6.84 7.67
C LYS A 145 -8.10 5.59 8.11
N VAL A 146 -8.78 4.66 8.78
CA VAL A 146 -8.17 3.39 9.23
C VAL A 146 -7.61 2.55 8.07
N PRO A 147 -8.37 2.23 7.00
CA PRO A 147 -7.83 1.47 5.88
C PRO A 147 -6.76 2.25 5.11
N ILE A 148 -6.84 3.58 4.99
CA ILE A 148 -5.78 4.39 4.36
C ILE A 148 -4.49 4.26 5.17
N ARG A 149 -4.54 4.44 6.50
CA ARG A 149 -3.37 4.29 7.38
C ARG A 149 -2.73 2.90 7.23
N SER A 150 -3.54 1.86 7.35
CA SER A 150 -3.06 0.48 7.28
C SER A 150 -2.46 0.15 5.92
N LEU A 151 -3.01 0.71 4.84
CA LEU A 151 -2.48 0.54 3.49
C LEU A 151 -1.13 1.24 3.33
N VAL A 152 -1.06 2.52 3.69
CA VAL A 152 0.14 3.35 3.60
C VAL A 152 1.31 2.74 4.37
N GLU A 153 1.08 2.33 5.63
CA GLU A 153 2.10 1.70 6.46
C GLU A 153 2.63 0.41 5.81
N ARG A 154 1.74 -0.44 5.27
CA ARG A 154 2.14 -1.66 4.56
C ARG A 154 2.89 -1.38 3.26
N SER A 155 2.43 -0.41 2.47
CA SER A 155 3.08 -0.04 1.21
C SER A 155 4.50 0.46 1.43
N ARG A 156 4.74 1.25 2.47
CA ARG A 156 6.10 1.72 2.81
C ARG A 156 7.03 0.55 3.13
N VAL A 157 6.58 -0.41 3.94
CA VAL A 157 7.36 -1.62 4.24
C VAL A 157 7.63 -2.42 2.96
N GLY A 158 6.61 -2.63 2.13
CA GLY A 158 6.76 -3.37 0.88
C GLY A 158 7.74 -2.73 -0.10
N VAL A 159 7.75 -1.40 -0.21
CA VAL A 159 8.73 -0.68 -1.05
C VAL A 159 10.14 -0.82 -0.47
N VAL A 160 10.32 -0.62 0.85
CA VAL A 160 11.62 -0.80 1.50
C VAL A 160 12.16 -2.23 1.29
N GLU A 161 11.31 -3.24 1.41
CA GLU A 161 11.67 -4.64 1.17
C GLU A 161 12.04 -4.89 -0.29
N ALA A 162 11.28 -4.35 -1.24
CA ALA A 162 11.58 -4.48 -2.66
C ALA A 162 12.92 -3.80 -3.02
N PHE A 163 13.22 -2.64 -2.45
CA PHE A 163 14.52 -1.97 -2.64
C PHE A 163 15.68 -2.78 -2.07
N LYS A 164 15.49 -3.42 -0.91
CA LYS A 164 16.49 -4.33 -0.32
C LYS A 164 16.74 -5.58 -1.18
N ARG A 165 15.77 -6.01 -1.99
CA ARG A 165 15.92 -7.13 -2.93
C ARG A 165 16.88 -6.79 -4.09
N GLY A 166 17.01 -5.50 -4.42
CA GLY A 166 17.99 -5.02 -5.41
C GLY A 166 17.68 -5.38 -6.87
N GLU A 167 16.45 -5.78 -7.17
CA GLU A 167 16.00 -6.11 -8.53
C GLU A 167 15.45 -4.87 -9.22
N PHE A 168 16.30 -4.16 -9.96
CA PHE A 168 15.93 -2.96 -10.71
C PHE A 168 15.78 -3.29 -12.21
N ASP A 169 14.79 -2.65 -12.84
CA ASP A 169 14.68 -2.58 -14.28
C ASP A 169 15.79 -1.67 -14.82
N GLU A 170 16.44 -2.04 -15.93
CA GLU A 170 17.46 -1.19 -16.56
C GLU A 170 16.77 0.06 -17.13
N GLU A 171 16.70 1.13 -16.33
CA GLU A 171 16.08 2.38 -16.76
C GLU A 171 16.86 2.98 -17.93
N THR A 172 16.31 2.82 -19.15
CA THR A 172 16.67 3.71 -20.25
C THR A 172 16.24 5.13 -19.84
N PRO A 173 17.16 6.13 -19.84
CA PRO A 173 16.80 7.50 -19.55
C PRO A 173 15.91 8.01 -20.69
N VAL A 174 14.60 8.02 -20.44
CA VAL A 174 13.65 8.75 -21.26
C VAL A 174 13.70 10.21 -20.83
N ASP A 175 14.06 11.09 -21.77
CA ASP A 175 14.03 12.55 -21.66
C ASP A 175 12.57 13.00 -21.46
N ASP A 176 12.03 12.83 -20.26
CA ASP A 176 10.73 13.36 -19.83
C ASP A 176 10.85 14.89 -19.69
N ARG A 177 10.96 15.59 -20.82
CA ARG A 177 10.67 17.02 -20.91
C ARG A 177 9.17 17.23 -20.90
N VAL A 178 8.54 16.94 -19.77
CA VAL A 178 7.28 17.58 -19.41
C VAL A 178 7.66 18.77 -18.55
N SER A 179 7.61 19.93 -19.19
CA SER A 179 7.87 21.24 -18.62
C SER A 179 6.84 21.54 -17.53
N ASP A 180 7.21 21.36 -16.27
CA ASP A 180 6.65 22.15 -15.17
C ASP A 180 7.73 23.17 -14.76
N GLU A 181 7.57 24.36 -15.31
CA GLU A 181 8.17 25.58 -14.78
C GLU A 181 7.59 25.78 -13.37
N ASP A 182 8.36 25.48 -12.32
CA ASP A 182 8.32 26.11 -10.97
C ASP A 182 8.98 25.23 -9.89
N MET A 183 10.28 24.96 -10.04
CA MET A 183 11.15 24.60 -8.91
C MET A 183 12.43 25.42 -9.01
N GLU A 184 12.40 26.55 -8.30
CA GLU A 184 13.56 27.37 -8.00
C GLU A 184 14.65 26.50 -7.32
N GLY A 185 15.78 26.31 -8.01
CA GLY A 185 17.05 25.88 -7.39
C GLY A 185 17.41 24.40 -7.47
N GLY A 186 17.42 23.79 -8.67
CA GLY A 186 18.04 22.48 -8.90
C GLY A 186 19.37 22.58 -9.66
N LEU A 187 20.50 22.46 -8.98
CA LEU A 187 21.82 22.30 -9.60
C LEU A 187 21.84 21.03 -10.46
N VAL A 188 21.98 21.22 -11.77
CA VAL A 188 22.32 20.14 -12.72
C VAL A 188 23.75 19.70 -12.42
N LEU A 189 23.91 18.48 -11.89
CA LEU A 189 25.21 17.84 -11.74
C LEU A 189 25.18 16.51 -12.51
N GLU A 190 25.61 16.59 -13.77
CA GLU A 190 26.15 15.45 -14.50
C GLU A 190 27.43 15.00 -13.78
N GLY A 191 27.47 13.78 -13.23
CA GLY A 191 28.73 13.25 -12.71
C GLY A 191 28.58 12.02 -11.81
N GLU A 192 28.97 10.87 -12.37
CA GLU A 192 29.56 9.70 -11.71
C GLU A 192 28.69 8.90 -10.73
N GLY A 193 28.29 7.71 -11.19
CA GLY A 193 27.39 6.81 -10.50
C GLY A 193 27.95 6.14 -9.24
N SER A 194 27.01 5.85 -8.35
CA SER A 194 26.84 4.67 -7.49
C SER A 194 26.52 5.00 -6.04
N ASP A 195 26.97 6.13 -5.48
CA ASP A 195 26.66 6.48 -4.08
C ASP A 195 25.63 7.62 -3.96
N ALA A 196 25.64 8.58 -4.88
CA ALA A 196 24.70 9.72 -4.86
C ALA A 196 23.26 9.33 -5.23
N ASP A 197 23.10 8.29 -6.07
CA ASP A 197 21.78 7.77 -6.44
C ASP A 197 21.15 6.99 -5.29
N GLU A 198 21.93 6.20 -4.54
CA GLU A 198 21.45 5.46 -3.35
C GLU A 198 20.98 6.41 -2.24
N ASP A 199 21.78 7.44 -1.91
CA ASP A 199 21.38 8.48 -0.94
C ASP A 199 20.10 9.23 -1.40
N SER A 200 19.95 9.42 -2.72
CA SER A 200 18.74 10.01 -3.31
C SER A 200 17.53 9.10 -3.16
N TRP A 201 17.68 7.78 -3.37
CA TRP A 201 16.59 6.82 -3.19
C TRP A 201 16.21 6.64 -1.73
N ASP A 202 17.17 6.62 -0.82
CA ASP A 202 16.91 6.55 0.63
C ASP A 202 16.10 7.76 1.11
N MET A 203 16.44 8.96 0.62
CA MET A 203 15.66 10.16 0.91
C MET A 203 14.24 10.09 0.32
N GLN A 204 14.09 9.56 -0.90
CA GLN A 204 12.77 9.39 -1.52
C GLN A 204 11.93 8.30 -0.83
N LEU A 205 12.58 7.22 -0.37
CA LEU A 205 11.97 6.13 0.37
C LEU A 205 11.41 6.62 1.71
N ALA A 206 12.14 7.50 2.40
CA ALA A 206 11.67 8.15 3.61
C ALA A 206 10.39 8.98 3.38
N ARG A 207 10.31 9.66 2.22
CA ARG A 207 9.19 10.54 1.82
C ARG A 207 7.94 9.79 1.33
N VAL A 208 8.02 8.48 1.11
CA VAL A 208 6.86 7.70 0.63
C VAL A 208 5.70 7.81 1.63
N TYR A 209 4.59 8.39 1.17
CA TYR A 209 3.38 8.66 1.94
C TYR A 209 3.56 9.54 3.19
N ASP A 210 4.60 10.36 3.24
CA ASP A 210 4.92 11.19 4.41
C ASP A 210 3.78 12.18 4.73
N ARG A 211 3.21 12.83 3.71
CA ARG A 211 2.11 13.79 3.88
C ARG A 211 0.85 13.11 4.42
N THR A 212 0.48 11.97 3.83
CA THR A 212 -0.69 11.20 4.28
C THR A 212 -0.53 10.75 5.74
N ILE A 213 0.66 10.32 6.16
CA ILE A 213 0.91 9.93 7.55
C ILE A 213 0.77 11.12 8.50
N GLN A 214 1.33 12.27 8.13
CA GLN A 214 1.25 13.49 8.93
C GLN A 214 -0.22 13.91 9.15
N GLU A 215 -1.01 13.99 8.08
CA GLU A 215 -2.42 14.39 8.15
C GLU A 215 -3.29 13.37 8.92
N LEU A 216 -2.97 12.08 8.82
CA LEU A 216 -3.63 11.03 9.61
C LEU A 216 -3.27 11.12 11.09
N GLY A 217 -2.02 11.45 11.43
CA GLY A 217 -1.57 11.67 12.81
C GLY A 217 -2.35 12.81 13.45
N ASP A 218 -2.35 13.96 12.79
CA ASP A 218 -3.02 15.17 13.29
C ASP A 218 -4.53 14.94 13.48
N THR A 219 -5.19 14.18 12.59
CA THR A 219 -6.64 13.96 12.74
C THR A 219 -7.05 12.78 13.64
N LEU A 220 -6.19 11.78 13.85
CA LEU A 220 -6.50 10.64 14.72
C LEU A 220 -6.20 10.95 16.19
N GLU A 221 -5.29 11.89 16.46
CA GLU A 221 -4.93 12.33 17.81
C GLU A 221 -5.90 13.36 18.38
N GLU A 222 -6.74 14.00 17.56
CA GLU A 222 -7.90 14.76 18.05
C GLU A 222 -8.89 13.81 18.75
N PRO A 223 -9.11 13.93 20.08
CA PRO A 223 -9.92 13.00 20.84
C PRO A 223 -11.41 13.17 20.48
N GLY A 224 -11.85 12.46 19.44
CA GLY A 224 -13.26 12.35 19.03
C GLY A 224 -14.07 11.33 19.84
N ILE A 225 -13.56 10.82 20.96
CA ILE A 225 -14.26 9.83 21.80
C ILE A 225 -15.10 10.57 22.85
N GLY A 226 -16.13 11.27 22.39
CA GLY A 226 -17.22 11.73 23.24
C GLY A 226 -18.25 10.61 23.40
N ILE A 227 -18.15 9.82 24.46
CA ILE A 227 -19.25 8.94 24.87
C ILE A 227 -20.39 9.86 25.34
N VAL A 228 -21.42 10.05 24.50
CA VAL A 228 -22.67 10.70 24.91
C VAL A 228 -23.46 9.68 25.73
N THR A 229 -23.25 9.66 27.05
CA THR A 229 -24.20 9.01 27.96
C THR A 229 -25.37 9.96 28.14
N GLU A 230 -26.46 9.76 27.39
CA GLU A 230 -27.72 10.44 27.71
C GLU A 230 -28.19 9.98 29.11
N ARG A 231 -28.17 10.91 30.07
CA ARG A 231 -28.77 10.71 31.38
C ARG A 231 -30.28 10.78 31.19
N ARG A 232 -30.95 9.62 31.16
CA ARG A 232 -32.42 9.56 31.28
C ARG A 232 -32.84 10.23 32.58
N VAL A 233 -33.70 11.24 32.46
CA VAL A 233 -34.50 11.84 33.54
C VAL A 233 -35.74 11.00 33.75
#